data_AF-A0A1B9L789-F1
#
_entry.id   AF-A0A1B9L789-F1
#
_cell.length_a   1.000
_cell.length_b   1.000
_cell.length_c   1.000
_cell.angle_alpha   90.00
_cell.angle_beta   90.00
_cell.angle_gamma   90.00
#
_symmetry.space_group_name_H-M   'P 1'
#
loop_
_entity.id
_entity.type
_entity.pdbx_description
1 polymer ?
#
loop_
_entity_poly.entity_id
_entity_poly.type
_entity_poly.pdbx_seq_one_letter_code
_entity_poly.pdbx_strand_id
1 'polypeptide(L)'
;MLLKYKKSLFFLCLFSVLSYYTLYPCAFANIEFDKQKIGKVIDEFNGVKVYYNGSIHNVSGRNIAKDGYNLGQKYQCVEFIKRYYYQRFNHKMPNSYGHAKDFFDPSIVDGKINRQRNLLQFHNGSPTKPQVDDIIVLNWSSYGHVAIISKVTDNEIEIVQQNPGPNASSRATFPLIFKNGRWTIADFGVLGYLRKNQ
;
A
#
# COMPACT_ATOMS: atom_id res chain seq x y z
N MET A 1 -15.93 10.50 56.67
CA MET A 1 -15.61 9.49 55.64
C MET A 1 -15.66 10.05 54.20
N LEU A 2 -16.69 10.82 53.80
CA LEU A 2 -16.82 11.39 52.43
C LEU A 2 -15.68 12.32 51.95
N LEU A 3 -15.06 13.12 52.82
CA LEU A 3 -13.99 14.05 52.41
C LEU A 3 -12.72 13.35 51.90
N LYS A 4 -12.43 12.14 52.39
CA LYS A 4 -11.24 11.36 52.01
C LYS A 4 -11.33 10.87 50.56
N TYR A 5 -12.54 10.50 50.12
CA TYR A 5 -12.84 10.10 48.75
C TYR A 5 -12.82 11.28 47.76
N LYS A 6 -13.26 12.48 48.17
CA LYS A 6 -13.19 13.69 47.30
C LYS A 6 -11.75 14.10 46.98
N LYS A 7 -10.84 14.05 47.96
CA LYS A 7 -9.41 14.30 47.72
C LYS A 7 -8.80 13.23 46.82
N SER A 8 -9.11 11.96 47.07
CA SER A 8 -8.61 10.85 46.25
C SER A 8 -9.12 10.92 44.81
N LEU A 9 -10.39 11.32 44.59
CA LEU A 9 -10.96 11.51 43.25
C LEU A 9 -10.32 12.69 42.50
N PHE A 10 -10.02 13.78 43.22
CA PHE A 10 -9.31 14.93 42.66
C PHE A 10 -7.89 14.55 42.20
N PHE A 11 -7.13 13.80 43.01
CA PHE A 11 -5.82 13.31 42.60
C PHE A 11 -5.88 12.34 41.42
N LEU A 12 -6.93 11.51 41.32
CA LEU A 12 -7.12 10.59 40.20
C LEU A 12 -7.42 11.32 38.89
N CYS A 13 -8.26 12.36 38.93
CA CYS A 13 -8.51 13.23 37.78
C CYS A 13 -7.27 14.05 37.39
N LEU A 14 -6.49 14.53 38.37
CA LEU A 14 -5.26 15.24 38.09
C LEU A 14 -4.23 14.33 37.40
N PHE A 15 -4.11 13.08 37.87
CA PHE A 15 -3.25 12.06 37.26
C PHE A 15 -3.69 11.68 35.84
N SER A 16 -4.99 11.57 35.56
CA SER A 16 -5.47 11.25 34.21
C SER A 16 -5.28 12.40 33.23
N VAL A 17 -5.41 13.65 33.69
CA VAL A 17 -5.12 14.83 32.89
C VAL A 17 -3.61 14.97 32.64
N LEU A 18 -2.77 14.76 33.66
CA LEU A 18 -1.31 14.74 33.52
C LEU A 18 -0.83 13.58 32.63
N SER A 19 -1.43 12.39 32.73
CA SER A 19 -1.09 11.27 31.86
C SER A 19 -1.53 11.53 30.42
N TYR A 20 -2.68 12.18 30.20
CA TYR A 20 -3.07 12.65 28.88
C TYR A 20 -2.02 13.61 28.31
N TYR A 21 -1.63 14.67 29.03
CA TYR A 21 -0.65 15.64 28.50
C TYR A 21 0.78 15.10 28.35
N THR A 22 1.18 14.09 29.12
CA THR A 22 2.52 13.47 29.01
C THR A 22 2.58 12.32 28.01
N LEU A 23 1.51 11.54 27.87
CA LEU A 23 1.44 10.42 26.92
C LEU A 23 0.98 10.85 25.53
N TYR A 24 0.23 11.94 25.40
CA TYR A 24 -0.26 12.43 24.11
C TYR A 24 0.90 12.82 23.15
N PRO A 25 1.96 13.55 23.58
CA PRO A 25 3.11 13.81 22.72
C PRO A 25 3.93 12.56 22.36
N CYS A 26 3.95 11.52 23.21
CA CYS A 26 4.64 10.25 22.90
C CYS A 26 3.81 9.36 21.97
N ALA A 27 2.48 9.34 22.12
CA ALA A 27 1.56 8.60 21.24
C ALA A 27 1.40 9.27 19.87
N PHE A 28 1.55 10.60 19.83
CA PHE A 28 1.54 11.43 18.62
C PHE A 28 2.87 12.15 18.44
N ALA A 29 3.99 11.44 18.62
CA ALA A 29 5.27 11.94 18.14
C ALA A 29 5.04 12.32 16.67
N ASN A 30 5.12 13.62 16.36
CA ASN A 30 4.95 14.12 15.00
C ASN A 30 5.87 13.27 14.14
N ILE A 31 5.29 12.48 13.24
CA ILE A 31 6.07 11.69 12.29
C ILE A 31 6.75 12.74 11.41
N GLU A 32 7.94 13.16 11.82
CA GLU A 32 8.69 14.19 11.15
C GLU A 32 9.16 13.58 9.83
N PHE A 33 8.63 14.10 8.74
CA PHE A 33 8.98 13.66 7.40
C PHE A 33 9.58 14.83 6.63
N ASP A 34 10.66 14.54 5.91
CA ASP A 34 11.41 15.55 5.20
C ASP A 34 10.67 15.99 3.94
N LYS A 35 9.98 17.13 4.04
CA LYS A 35 9.24 17.73 2.91
C LYS A 35 10.15 18.02 1.71
N GLN A 36 11.44 18.26 1.91
CA GLN A 36 12.38 18.56 0.82
C GLN A 36 12.70 17.31 -0.02
N LYS A 37 12.49 16.12 0.54
CA LYS A 37 12.66 14.85 -0.19
C LYS A 37 11.47 14.51 -1.08
N ILE A 38 10.31 15.17 -0.94
CA ILE A 38 9.13 14.86 -1.75
C ILE A 38 9.46 14.99 -3.24
N GLY A 39 9.20 13.92 -3.99
CA GLY A 39 9.50 13.84 -5.42
C GLY A 39 10.95 13.56 -5.79
N LYS A 40 11.83 13.31 -4.81
CA LYS A 40 13.14 12.72 -5.08
C LYS A 40 12.97 11.23 -5.39
N VAL A 41 13.80 10.73 -6.30
CA VAL A 41 13.90 9.30 -6.60
C VAL A 41 14.56 8.60 -5.42
N ILE A 42 13.95 7.54 -4.92
CA ILE A 42 14.46 6.75 -3.79
C ILE A 42 14.76 5.30 -4.16
N ASP A 43 14.25 4.83 -5.28
CA ASP A 43 14.42 3.46 -5.77
C ASP A 43 14.05 3.42 -7.27
N GLU A 44 14.35 2.30 -7.92
CA GLU A 44 14.00 2.03 -9.31
C GLU A 44 13.79 0.53 -9.50
N PHE A 45 12.77 0.15 -10.27
CA PHE A 45 12.57 -1.23 -10.68
C PHE A 45 12.21 -1.30 -12.16
N ASN A 46 12.93 -2.14 -12.91
CA ASN A 46 12.76 -2.29 -14.37
C ASN A 46 12.74 -0.95 -15.13
N GLY A 47 13.61 0.00 -14.74
CA GLY A 47 13.69 1.33 -15.33
C GLY A 47 12.59 2.31 -14.91
N VAL A 48 11.68 1.90 -14.01
CA VAL A 48 10.59 2.73 -13.49
C VAL A 48 10.95 3.25 -12.10
N LYS A 49 11.11 4.57 -12.01
CA LYS A 49 11.51 5.27 -10.79
C LYS A 49 10.43 5.22 -9.69
N VAL A 50 10.87 5.09 -8.46
CA VAL A 50 10.05 5.23 -7.25
C VAL A 50 10.39 6.56 -6.61
N TYR A 51 9.37 7.37 -6.32
CA TYR A 51 9.54 8.69 -5.73
C TYR A 51 9.06 8.73 -4.29
N TYR A 52 9.76 9.50 -3.45
CA TYR A 52 9.35 9.74 -2.07
C TYR A 52 8.08 10.62 -2.00
N ASN A 53 7.07 10.19 -1.24
CA ASN A 53 5.82 10.94 -1.07
C ASN A 53 5.69 11.66 0.28
N GLY A 54 6.54 11.37 1.26
CA GLY A 54 6.36 11.85 2.64
C GLY A 54 5.18 11.15 3.32
N SER A 55 4.28 11.94 3.93
CA SER A 55 3.06 11.41 4.59
C SER A 55 2.18 10.60 3.64
N ILE A 56 1.53 9.56 4.18
CA ILE A 56 0.56 8.73 3.42
C ILE A 56 -0.60 9.54 2.82
N HIS A 57 -0.92 10.68 3.44
CA HIS A 57 -1.98 11.60 3.02
C HIS A 57 -1.48 12.73 2.11
N ASN A 58 -0.19 12.76 1.77
CA ASN A 58 0.33 13.77 0.87
C ASN A 58 -0.29 13.59 -0.53
N VAL A 59 -0.78 14.71 -1.06
CA VAL A 59 -1.36 14.82 -2.40
C VAL A 59 -0.66 15.97 -3.09
N SER A 60 0.00 15.69 -4.21
CA SER A 60 0.63 16.73 -5.02
C SER A 60 0.31 16.55 -6.50
N GLY A 61 -0.40 17.51 -7.10
CA GLY A 61 -0.74 17.53 -8.52
C GLY A 61 -1.21 16.18 -9.09
N ARG A 62 -1.02 16.00 -10.40
CA ARG A 62 -1.30 14.75 -11.09
C ARG A 62 -0.18 14.44 -12.07
N ASN A 63 0.18 13.16 -12.15
CA ASN A 63 1.01 12.67 -13.24
C ASN A 63 0.11 12.23 -14.39
N ILE A 64 0.39 12.74 -15.59
CA ILE A 64 -0.35 12.48 -16.82
C ILE A 64 0.69 12.10 -17.88
N ALA A 65 0.47 10.98 -18.56
CA ALA A 65 1.32 10.55 -19.65
C ALA A 65 1.23 11.50 -20.87
N LYS A 66 2.19 11.40 -21.79
CA LYS A 66 2.24 12.26 -22.99
C LYS A 66 0.97 12.19 -23.85
N ASP A 67 0.30 11.05 -23.83
CA ASP A 67 -0.93 10.77 -24.56
C ASP A 67 -2.22 11.09 -23.77
N GLY A 68 -2.10 11.80 -22.64
CA GLY A 68 -3.22 12.19 -21.80
C GLY A 68 -3.69 11.13 -20.80
N TYR A 69 -3.08 9.93 -20.76
CA TYR A 69 -3.47 8.92 -19.78
C TYR A 69 -3.15 9.38 -18.35
N ASN A 70 -4.19 9.47 -17.52
CA ASN A 70 -4.08 9.81 -16.12
C ASN A 70 -3.36 8.70 -15.37
N LEU A 71 -2.14 8.95 -14.87
CA LEU A 71 -1.38 7.98 -14.09
C LEU A 71 -1.81 8.01 -12.63
N GLY A 72 -1.98 9.18 -12.02
CA GLY A 72 -2.44 9.30 -10.63
C GLY A 72 -1.91 10.55 -9.94
N GLN A 73 -2.20 10.67 -8.64
CA GLN A 73 -1.68 11.78 -7.81
C GLN A 73 -0.21 11.54 -7.51
N LYS A 74 0.65 12.55 -7.68
CA LYS A 74 2.09 12.39 -7.35
C LYS A 74 2.25 12.39 -5.83
N TYR A 75 3.00 11.48 -5.21
CA TYR A 75 3.59 10.22 -5.71
C TYR A 75 2.98 9.03 -4.95
N GLN A 76 1.67 8.85 -5.11
CA GLN A 76 0.92 7.82 -4.40
C GLN A 76 1.15 6.41 -4.98
N CYS A 77 0.74 5.38 -4.22
CA CYS A 77 0.86 3.99 -4.63
C CYS A 77 0.16 3.70 -5.97
N VAL A 78 -1.08 4.17 -6.16
CA VAL A 78 -1.84 3.99 -7.41
C VAL A 78 -1.16 4.65 -8.60
N GLU A 79 -0.53 5.81 -8.40
CA GLU A 79 0.25 6.50 -9.44
C GLU A 79 1.43 5.66 -9.90
N PHE A 80 2.17 5.06 -8.94
CA PHE A 80 3.28 4.17 -9.24
C PHE A 80 2.85 2.97 -10.07
N ILE A 81 1.79 2.27 -9.65
CA ILE A 81 1.32 1.06 -10.35
C ILE A 81 0.92 1.37 -11.78
N LYS A 82 0.13 2.43 -11.99
CA LYS A 82 -0.32 2.80 -13.32
C LYS A 82 0.82 3.28 -14.19
N ARG A 83 1.80 4.01 -13.63
CA ARG A 83 3.01 4.41 -14.36
C ARG A 83 3.90 3.22 -14.69
N TYR A 84 4.07 2.29 -13.77
CA TYR A 84 4.82 1.06 -13.99
C TYR A 84 4.24 0.26 -15.15
N TYR A 85 2.94 -0.04 -15.10
CA TYR A 85 2.27 -0.80 -16.15
C TYR A 85 2.24 -0.05 -17.50
N TYR A 86 2.10 1.27 -17.48
CA TYR A 86 2.17 2.09 -18.69
C TYR A 86 3.58 2.05 -19.32
N GLN A 87 4.64 2.27 -18.54
CA GLN A 87 6.01 2.33 -19.05
C GLN A 87 6.56 0.94 -19.42
N ARG A 88 6.24 -0.09 -18.64
CA ARG A 88 6.78 -1.44 -18.80
C ARG A 88 6.05 -2.29 -19.84
N PHE A 89 4.73 -2.11 -19.95
CA PHE A 89 3.86 -2.97 -20.77
C PHE A 89 3.01 -2.19 -21.78
N ASN A 90 3.18 -0.87 -21.89
CA ASN A 90 2.27 0.00 -22.65
C ASN A 90 0.79 -0.22 -22.27
N HIS A 91 0.54 -0.55 -21.00
CA HIS A 91 -0.78 -0.95 -20.51
C HIS A 91 -1.51 0.22 -19.84
N LYS A 92 -2.73 0.47 -20.28
CA LYS A 92 -3.66 1.41 -19.65
C LYS A 92 -4.81 0.64 -19.00
N MET A 93 -5.11 0.98 -17.75
CA MET A 93 -6.26 0.43 -17.05
C MET A 93 -7.51 1.19 -17.49
N PRO A 94 -8.57 0.50 -17.98
CA PRO A 94 -9.78 1.16 -18.49
C PRO A 94 -10.45 2.08 -17.46
N ASN A 95 -10.57 1.62 -16.21
CA ASN A 95 -10.98 2.48 -15.11
C ASN A 95 -9.73 3.07 -14.44
N SER A 96 -9.51 4.36 -14.67
CA SER A 96 -8.34 5.08 -14.17
C SER A 96 -8.49 5.65 -12.76
N TYR A 97 -9.66 5.48 -12.12
CA TYR A 97 -10.02 6.06 -10.82
C TYR A 97 -10.21 4.99 -9.74
N GLY A 98 -10.42 5.43 -8.50
CA GLY A 98 -10.59 4.58 -7.33
C GLY A 98 -9.37 4.57 -6.42
N HIS A 99 -9.55 3.97 -5.25
CA HIS A 99 -8.49 3.73 -4.28
C HIS A 99 -7.72 2.45 -4.60
N ALA A 100 -6.63 2.22 -3.87
CA ALA A 100 -5.77 1.07 -4.08
C ALA A 100 -6.51 -0.27 -3.90
N LYS A 101 -7.34 -0.39 -2.85
CA LYS A 101 -8.15 -1.62 -2.63
C LYS A 101 -9.14 -1.91 -3.76
N ASP A 102 -9.62 -0.86 -4.45
CA ASP A 102 -10.59 -1.00 -5.54
C ASP A 102 -9.97 -1.65 -6.78
N PHE A 103 -8.65 -1.90 -6.80
CA PHE A 103 -8.01 -2.71 -7.83
C PHE A 103 -8.48 -4.16 -7.80
N PHE A 104 -8.95 -4.64 -6.65
CA PHE A 104 -9.41 -6.01 -6.48
C PHE A 104 -10.94 -6.06 -6.36
N ASP A 105 -11.57 -6.94 -7.13
CA ASP A 105 -13.01 -7.19 -7.05
C ASP A 105 -13.25 -8.62 -6.54
N PRO A 106 -13.68 -8.81 -5.27
CA PRO A 106 -13.84 -10.14 -4.68
C PRO A 106 -14.90 -11.00 -5.38
N SER A 107 -15.78 -10.42 -6.20
CA SER A 107 -16.77 -11.18 -6.97
C SER A 107 -16.19 -11.87 -8.21
N ILE A 108 -14.99 -11.47 -8.65
CA ILE A 108 -14.33 -12.06 -9.81
C ILE A 108 -13.72 -13.40 -9.42
N VAL A 109 -14.11 -14.44 -10.15
CA VAL A 109 -13.57 -15.80 -9.98
C VAL A 109 -12.04 -15.80 -10.19
N ASP A 110 -11.33 -16.56 -9.36
CA ASP A 110 -9.87 -16.72 -9.44
C ASP A 110 -9.38 -17.05 -10.87
N GLY A 111 -8.35 -16.34 -11.31
CA GLY A 111 -7.78 -16.48 -12.65
C GLY A 111 -8.66 -15.92 -13.78
N LYS A 112 -9.70 -15.13 -13.48
CA LYS A 112 -10.51 -14.44 -14.50
C LYS A 112 -10.13 -12.97 -14.65
N ILE A 113 -10.55 -12.39 -15.77
CA ILE A 113 -10.22 -11.01 -16.12
C ILE A 113 -11.02 -10.03 -15.25
N ASN A 114 -10.28 -9.17 -14.54
CA ASN A 114 -10.78 -7.92 -14.02
C ASN A 114 -10.86 -6.90 -15.16
N ARG A 115 -12.06 -6.72 -15.72
CA ARG A 115 -12.30 -5.82 -16.87
C ARG A 115 -11.97 -4.36 -16.56
N GLN A 116 -12.12 -3.93 -15.31
CA GLN A 116 -11.81 -2.55 -14.92
C GLN A 116 -10.31 -2.25 -14.95
N ARG A 117 -9.47 -3.27 -14.78
CA ARG A 117 -8.01 -3.17 -14.84
C ARG A 117 -7.42 -3.73 -16.13
N ASN A 118 -8.21 -4.53 -16.86
CA ASN A 118 -7.80 -5.30 -18.03
C ASN A 118 -6.60 -6.23 -17.72
N LEU A 119 -6.72 -6.95 -16.59
CA LEU A 119 -5.72 -7.86 -16.05
C LEU A 119 -6.40 -9.13 -15.55
N LEU A 120 -5.68 -10.26 -15.50
CA LEU A 120 -6.13 -11.42 -14.72
C LEU A 120 -6.09 -11.08 -13.24
N GLN A 121 -7.04 -11.61 -12.48
CA GLN A 121 -7.08 -11.45 -11.03
C GLN A 121 -7.05 -12.80 -10.32
N PHE A 122 -6.20 -12.90 -9.31
CA PHE A 122 -6.03 -14.08 -8.48
C PHE A 122 -6.23 -13.69 -7.02
N HIS A 123 -7.02 -14.48 -6.30
CA HIS A 123 -7.22 -14.34 -4.85
C HIS A 123 -5.97 -14.79 -4.11
N ASN A 124 -5.73 -14.23 -2.92
CA ASN A 124 -4.74 -14.81 -2.02
C ASN A 124 -5.18 -16.25 -1.65
N GLY A 125 -4.28 -17.24 -1.78
CA GLY A 125 -4.65 -18.66 -1.73
C GLY A 125 -5.05 -19.26 -3.10
N SER A 126 -4.71 -18.61 -4.21
CA SER A 126 -4.87 -19.16 -5.57
C SER A 126 -3.97 -20.40 -5.78
N PRO A 127 -4.39 -21.38 -6.62
CA PRO A 127 -3.47 -22.42 -7.10
C PRO A 127 -2.36 -21.86 -8.01
N THR A 128 -2.52 -20.64 -8.52
CA THR A 128 -1.51 -19.95 -9.31
C THR A 128 -0.47 -19.34 -8.37
N LYS A 129 0.82 -19.49 -8.69
CA LYS A 129 1.91 -18.81 -7.95
C LYS A 129 1.95 -17.34 -8.38
N PRO A 130 2.11 -16.37 -7.45
CA PRO A 130 2.42 -14.99 -7.83
C PRO A 130 3.71 -14.93 -8.64
N GLN A 131 3.85 -13.91 -9.48
CA GLN A 131 4.98 -13.70 -10.38
C GLN A 131 5.54 -12.30 -10.20
N VAL A 132 6.79 -12.12 -10.62
CA VAL A 132 7.36 -10.78 -10.81
C VAL A 132 6.46 -9.98 -11.76
N ASP A 133 6.34 -8.68 -11.52
CA ASP A 133 5.48 -7.73 -12.20
C ASP A 133 3.99 -7.79 -11.84
N ASP A 134 3.53 -8.78 -11.06
CA ASP A 134 2.16 -8.79 -10.55
C ASP A 134 1.91 -7.59 -9.62
N ILE A 135 0.69 -7.05 -9.67
CA ILE A 135 0.24 -6.03 -8.72
C ILE A 135 -0.34 -6.76 -7.51
N ILE A 136 0.26 -6.60 -6.34
CA ILE A 136 -0.36 -7.05 -5.09
C ILE A 136 -1.34 -5.99 -4.59
N VAL A 137 -2.50 -6.42 -4.08
CA VAL A 137 -3.53 -5.54 -3.50
C VAL A 137 -3.71 -5.85 -2.02
N LEU A 138 -3.59 -4.81 -1.19
CA LEU A 138 -3.56 -4.89 0.27
C LEU A 138 -4.67 -4.01 0.87
N ASN A 139 -5.33 -4.49 1.91
CA ASN A 139 -6.40 -3.78 2.62
C ASN A 139 -5.92 -3.19 3.95
N TRP A 140 -4.74 -2.55 3.96
CA TRP A 140 -4.13 -1.98 5.18
C TRP A 140 -4.81 -0.71 5.71
N SER A 141 -5.64 -0.03 4.91
CA SER A 141 -6.29 1.23 5.28
C SER A 141 -7.65 1.39 4.61
N SER A 142 -8.37 2.47 4.92
CA SER A 142 -9.62 2.82 4.22
C SER A 142 -9.43 2.97 2.70
N TYR A 143 -8.22 3.30 2.24
CA TYR A 143 -7.85 3.39 0.82
C TYR A 143 -7.21 2.09 0.29
N GLY A 144 -6.73 1.20 1.16
CA GLY A 144 -5.86 0.09 0.81
C GLY A 144 -4.45 0.53 0.41
N HIS A 145 -3.68 -0.43 -0.13
CA HIS A 145 -2.36 -0.22 -0.69
C HIS A 145 -2.16 -1.15 -1.89
N VAL A 146 -1.29 -0.74 -2.83
CA VAL A 146 -0.92 -1.55 -3.99
C VAL A 146 0.57 -1.40 -4.25
N ALA A 147 1.21 -2.50 -4.62
CA ALA A 147 2.64 -2.56 -4.90
C ALA A 147 2.91 -3.50 -6.09
N ILE A 148 4.13 -3.45 -6.63
CA ILE A 148 4.60 -4.39 -7.67
C ILE A 148 5.42 -5.48 -7.00
N ILE A 149 5.16 -6.74 -7.31
CA ILE A 149 6.02 -7.84 -6.88
C ILE A 149 7.32 -7.77 -7.69
N SER A 150 8.44 -7.50 -7.03
CA SER A 150 9.77 -7.34 -7.64
C SER A 150 10.60 -8.62 -7.66
N LYS A 151 10.32 -9.56 -6.75
CA LYS A 151 10.99 -10.86 -6.67
C LYS A 151 10.02 -11.91 -6.17
N VAL A 152 10.15 -13.14 -6.68
CA VAL A 152 9.44 -14.31 -6.17
C VAL A 152 10.46 -15.43 -6.00
N THR A 153 10.50 -16.01 -4.80
CA THR A 153 11.27 -17.24 -4.51
C THR A 153 10.30 -18.38 -4.20
N ASP A 154 10.78 -19.47 -3.61
CA ASP A 154 9.91 -20.55 -3.15
C ASP A 154 9.19 -20.21 -1.84
N ASN A 155 9.77 -19.33 -1.01
CA ASN A 155 9.31 -19.10 0.36
C ASN A 155 8.95 -17.63 0.65
N GLU A 156 9.19 -16.71 -0.28
CA GLU A 156 8.91 -15.29 -0.10
C GLU A 156 8.66 -14.57 -1.43
N ILE A 157 8.01 -13.41 -1.32
CA ILE A 157 7.98 -12.39 -2.35
C ILE A 157 8.65 -11.12 -1.82
N GLU A 158 9.24 -10.33 -2.70
CA GLU A 158 9.60 -8.94 -2.45
C GLU A 158 8.66 -8.05 -3.26
N ILE A 159 8.24 -6.92 -2.67
CA ILE A 159 7.48 -5.87 -3.34
C ILE A 159 8.30 -4.60 -3.48
N VAL A 160 7.98 -3.78 -4.47
CA VAL A 160 8.40 -2.39 -4.62
C VAL A 160 7.19 -1.47 -4.65
N GLN A 161 7.25 -0.36 -3.90
CA GLN A 161 6.10 0.48 -3.58
C GLN A 161 6.43 1.97 -3.49
N GLN A 162 5.42 2.80 -3.75
CA GLN A 162 5.39 4.23 -3.39
C GLN A 162 4.36 4.47 -2.31
N ASN A 163 4.58 5.50 -1.50
CA ASN A 163 3.68 5.90 -0.42
C ASN A 163 3.38 4.81 0.64
N PRO A 164 4.38 4.02 1.12
CA PRO A 164 4.15 3.08 2.23
C PRO A 164 4.03 3.79 3.59
N GLY A 165 4.39 5.07 3.65
CA GLY A 165 4.59 5.83 4.87
C GLY A 165 5.94 6.55 4.83
N PRO A 166 6.10 7.63 5.59
CA PRO A 166 7.26 8.51 5.48
C PRO A 166 8.60 7.88 5.88
N ASN A 167 8.57 6.86 6.73
CA ASN A 167 9.75 6.14 7.24
C ASN A 167 9.80 4.68 6.77
N ALA A 168 8.85 4.25 5.95
CA ALA A 168 8.81 2.89 5.44
C ALA A 168 9.66 2.76 4.18
N SER A 169 10.29 1.59 4.01
CA SER A 169 11.12 1.26 2.86
C SER A 169 10.30 1.17 1.57
N SER A 170 10.91 1.55 0.44
CA SER A 170 10.35 1.31 -0.90
C SER A 170 10.27 -0.18 -1.25
N ARG A 171 10.97 -1.04 -0.50
CA ARG A 171 10.94 -2.51 -0.63
C ARG A 171 10.45 -3.16 0.66
N ALA A 172 9.64 -4.20 0.54
CA ALA A 172 9.23 -5.05 1.66
C ALA A 172 9.13 -6.51 1.22
N THR A 173 9.37 -7.44 2.14
CA THR A 173 9.34 -8.88 1.87
C THR A 173 8.24 -9.53 2.69
N PHE A 174 7.50 -10.46 2.07
CA PHE A 174 6.45 -11.22 2.72
C PHE A 174 6.67 -12.72 2.51
N PRO A 175 6.44 -13.58 3.52
CA PRO A 175 6.51 -15.02 3.33
C PRO A 175 5.47 -15.48 2.29
N LEU A 176 5.86 -16.45 1.48
CA LEU A 176 5.04 -17.11 0.49
C LEU A 176 4.91 -18.59 0.89
N ILE A 177 3.70 -19.03 1.16
CA ILE A 177 3.41 -20.36 1.68
C ILE A 177 2.69 -21.16 0.61
N PHE A 178 3.21 -22.35 0.27
CA PHE A 178 2.49 -23.33 -0.54
C PHE A 178 1.95 -24.45 0.34
N LYS A 179 0.62 -24.57 0.43
CA LYS A 179 -0.05 -25.60 1.22
C LYS A 179 -1.34 -26.05 0.51
N ASN A 180 -1.56 -27.36 0.45
CA ASN A 180 -2.76 -27.96 -0.15
C ASN A 180 -3.05 -27.46 -1.58
N GLY A 181 -2.00 -27.31 -2.40
CA GLY A 181 -2.13 -26.83 -3.78
C GLY A 181 -2.45 -25.34 -3.90
N ARG A 182 -2.27 -24.54 -2.86
CA ARG A 182 -2.58 -23.10 -2.83
C ARG A 182 -1.38 -22.28 -2.38
N TRP A 183 -1.17 -21.15 -3.04
CA TRP A 183 -0.15 -20.15 -2.73
C TRP A 183 -0.75 -19.00 -1.93
N THR A 184 -0.22 -18.77 -0.74
CA THR A 184 -0.64 -17.69 0.16
C THR A 184 0.52 -16.76 0.44
N ILE A 185 0.36 -15.48 0.14
CA ILE A 185 1.26 -14.43 0.63
C ILE A 185 0.83 -14.13 2.07
N ALA A 186 1.70 -14.42 3.03
CA ALA A 186 1.41 -14.40 4.45
C ALA A 186 1.65 -13.00 5.03
N ASP A 187 0.73 -12.09 4.77
CA ASP A 187 0.68 -10.78 5.41
C ASP A 187 -0.78 -10.34 5.67
N PHE A 188 -0.96 -9.41 6.61
CA PHE A 188 -2.27 -8.90 6.97
C PHE A 188 -2.92 -8.16 5.78
N GLY A 189 -4.17 -8.51 5.48
CA GLY A 189 -4.97 -7.76 4.51
C GLY A 189 -4.60 -7.97 3.04
N VAL A 190 -3.77 -8.96 2.69
CA VAL A 190 -3.53 -9.31 1.27
C VAL A 190 -4.83 -9.85 0.66
N LEU A 191 -5.40 -9.12 -0.30
CA LEU A 191 -6.59 -9.54 -1.03
C LEU A 191 -6.24 -10.54 -2.13
N GLY A 192 -5.15 -10.28 -2.85
CA GLY A 192 -4.71 -11.07 -3.99
C GLY A 192 -3.77 -10.27 -4.89
N TYR A 193 -3.66 -10.70 -6.14
CA TYR A 193 -2.78 -10.06 -7.10
C TYR A 193 -3.36 -10.04 -8.53
N LEU A 194 -2.91 -9.07 -9.32
CA LEU A 194 -3.32 -8.86 -10.71
C LEU A 194 -2.14 -9.08 -11.66
N ARG A 195 -2.39 -9.71 -12.81
CA ARG A 195 -1.37 -10.03 -13.81
C ARG A 195 -1.74 -9.55 -15.19
N LYS A 196 -0.76 -9.01 -15.92
CA LYS A 196 -0.92 -8.73 -17.35
C LYS A 196 -0.82 -10.06 -18.12
N ASN A 197 -1.83 -10.37 -18.93
CA ASN A 197 -1.69 -11.43 -19.92
C ASN A 197 -0.53 -11.10 -20.85
N GLN A 198 0.42 -12.03 -20.97
CA GLN A 198 1.49 -11.99 -21.96
C GLN A 198 0.89 -11.88 -23.36
#